data_AF-A0A2M7FFF4-F1
#
_entry.id   AF-A0A2M7FFF4-F1
#
_cell.length_a   1.000
_cell.length_b   1.000
_cell.length_c   1.000
_cell.angle_alpha   90.00
_cell.angle_beta   90.00
_cell.angle_gamma   90.00
#
_symmetry.space_group_name_H-M   'P 1'
#
loop_
_entity.id
_entity.type
_entity.pdbx_description
1 polymer ?
#
loop_
_entity_poly.entity_id
_entity_poly.type
_entity_poly.pdbx_seq_one_letter_code
_entity_poly.pdbx_strand_id
1 'polypeptide(L)'
;MQRYVPTCPLVLPTVSCGFPSPAEDTQEAALNLHSYAVANPAATFFVRATGQSMAGAGLLAGDILVVDRSREPHTGNIVVALVDGEFLVKRYVERSGQTLLEPCHPAYPTLRIDNREDVSIWGVVTFALHEYAGYLCPRRLQQFFCFLRAPLSAGTAREACCSPFQ
;
A
#
# COMPACT_ATOMS: atom_id res chain seq x y z
N MET A 1 32.15 -11.68 -3.52
CA MET A 1 31.78 -10.26 -3.24
C MET A 1 30.37 -10.21 -2.67
N GLN A 2 30.23 -10.35 -1.35
CA GLN A 2 28.94 -10.29 -0.66
C GLN A 2 28.58 -8.82 -0.45
N ARG A 3 27.43 -8.39 -0.99
CA ARG A 3 26.91 -7.02 -0.82
C ARG A 3 26.45 -6.84 0.63
N TYR A 4 26.95 -5.79 1.27
CA TYR A 4 26.53 -5.36 2.60
C TYR A 4 25.08 -4.87 2.52
N VAL A 5 24.14 -5.60 3.14
CA VAL A 5 22.76 -5.15 3.36
C VAL A 5 22.69 -4.54 4.76
N PRO A 6 22.57 -3.20 4.89
CA PRO A 6 22.46 -2.58 6.20
C PRO A 6 21.17 -3.06 6.89
N THR A 7 21.33 -3.72 8.04
CA THR A 7 20.25 -4.02 8.98
C THR A 7 19.84 -2.73 9.66
N CYS A 8 18.62 -2.24 9.39
CA CYS A 8 18.06 -1.15 10.17
C CYS A 8 17.58 -1.70 11.51
N PRO A 9 17.85 -1.05 12.65
CA PRO A 9 17.29 -1.51 13.92
C PRO A 9 15.75 -1.54 13.85
N LEU A 10 15.12 -2.64 14.29
CA LEU A 10 13.70 -2.59 14.68
C LEU A 10 13.63 -1.75 15.95
N VAL A 11 12.64 -0.87 16.00
CA VAL A 11 12.17 -0.26 17.24
C VAL A 11 10.67 -0.51 17.27
N LEU A 12 10.26 -1.47 18.10
CA LEU A 12 8.95 -2.00 18.38
C LEU A 12 8.78 -2.04 19.90
N PRO A 13 8.46 -0.92 20.57
CA PRO A 13 7.18 -0.96 21.23
C PRO A 13 6.12 -0.94 20.13
N THR A 14 5.02 -1.65 20.31
CA THR A 14 3.82 -1.32 19.54
C THR A 14 3.58 0.18 19.74
N VAL A 15 3.87 0.99 18.71
CA VAL A 15 3.62 2.44 18.76
C VAL A 15 2.12 2.58 18.63
N SER A 16 1.42 2.43 19.75
CA SER A 16 0.11 3.00 19.91
C SER A 16 0.23 4.49 19.59
N CYS A 17 -0.77 5.07 18.94
CA CYS A 17 -0.89 6.52 18.78
C CYS A 17 -1.21 7.18 20.15
N GLY A 18 -0.46 6.83 21.19
CA GLY A 18 -0.65 7.15 22.60
C GLY A 18 0.64 6.93 23.40
N PHE A 19 0.74 7.60 24.55
CA PHE A 19 1.97 7.80 25.32
C PHE A 19 2.72 6.49 25.68
N PRO A 20 4.00 6.31 25.29
CA PRO A 20 4.78 5.15 25.71
C PRO A 20 5.28 5.35 27.15
N SER A 21 5.09 4.35 28.01
CA SER A 21 5.67 4.34 29.35
C SER A 21 7.11 3.80 29.31
N PRO A 22 8.03 4.33 30.15
CA PRO A 22 9.47 4.31 29.91
C PRO A 22 10.22 3.05 30.40
N ALA A 23 9.53 1.92 30.58
CA ALA A 23 10.09 0.79 31.34
C ALA A 23 9.99 -0.55 30.62
N GLU A 24 10.49 -0.66 29.39
CA GLU A 24 10.82 -1.97 28.78
C GLU A 24 12.10 -1.83 27.94
N ASP A 25 13.24 -2.20 28.54
CA ASP A 25 14.49 -2.50 27.82
C ASP A 25 14.28 -3.78 27.00
N THR A 26 13.62 -3.67 25.85
CA THR A 26 13.56 -4.75 24.86
C THR A 26 14.72 -4.56 23.90
N GLN A 27 15.79 -5.36 24.04
CA GLN A 27 16.80 -5.47 23.00
C GLN A 27 16.17 -6.15 21.78
N GLU A 28 15.69 -5.34 20.84
CA GLU A 28 15.07 -5.84 19.64
C GLU A 28 16.10 -6.20 18.57
N ALA A 29 15.87 -7.33 17.90
CA ALA A 29 16.67 -7.74 16.75
C ALA A 29 16.50 -6.73 15.61
N ALA A 30 17.58 -6.32 14.95
CA ALA A 30 17.50 -5.39 13.83
C ALA A 30 16.59 -5.92 12.70
N LEU A 31 15.67 -5.10 12.17
CA LEU A 31 14.84 -5.46 11.03
C LEU A 31 15.73 -5.54 9.81
N ASN A 32 15.74 -6.69 9.18
CA ASN A 32 16.16 -6.76 7.79
C ASN A 32 14.91 -6.94 6.93
N LEU A 33 14.50 -5.85 6.25
CA LEU A 33 13.35 -5.85 5.34
C LEU A 33 13.44 -6.93 4.27
N HIS A 34 14.66 -7.22 3.80
CA HIS A 34 14.86 -8.31 2.85
C HIS A 34 14.53 -9.66 3.51
N SER A 35 15.06 -9.97 4.70
CA SER A 35 14.71 -11.22 5.39
C SER A 35 13.24 -11.34 5.78
N TYR A 36 12.57 -10.20 6.00
CA TYR A 36 11.16 -10.15 6.38
C TYR A 36 10.23 -10.31 5.18
N ALA A 37 10.49 -9.57 4.10
CA ALA A 37 9.61 -9.54 2.92
C ALA A 37 9.94 -10.64 1.89
N VAL A 38 11.19 -11.11 1.86
CA VAL A 38 11.68 -12.09 0.89
C VAL A 38 11.81 -13.45 1.56
N ALA A 39 10.76 -14.27 1.44
CA ALA A 39 10.80 -15.66 1.88
C ALA A 39 11.76 -16.49 1.00
N ASN A 40 11.65 -16.32 -0.33
CA ASN A 40 12.44 -17.05 -1.32
C ASN A 40 13.20 -16.08 -2.24
N PRO A 41 14.51 -15.82 -2.03
CA PRO A 41 15.26 -14.82 -2.79
C PRO A 41 15.40 -15.13 -4.29
N ALA A 42 15.31 -16.41 -4.67
CA ALA A 42 15.35 -16.80 -6.09
C ALA A 42 14.02 -16.60 -6.83
N ALA A 43 12.91 -16.52 -6.10
CA ALA A 43 11.55 -16.45 -6.66
C ALA A 43 10.83 -15.13 -6.34
N THR A 44 11.48 -14.21 -5.63
CA THR A 44 10.92 -12.92 -5.25
C THR A 44 11.48 -11.80 -6.11
N PHE A 45 10.59 -10.92 -6.56
CA PHE A 45 10.91 -9.81 -7.44
C PHE A 45 10.28 -8.52 -6.92
N PHE A 46 10.96 -7.40 -7.15
CA PHE A 46 10.44 -6.08 -6.81
C PHE A 46 9.96 -5.38 -8.07
N VAL A 47 8.71 -4.91 -8.06
CA VAL A 47 8.09 -4.22 -9.20
C VAL A 47 7.55 -2.88 -8.72
N ARG A 48 7.77 -1.82 -9.51
CA ARG A 48 7.20 -0.51 -9.21
C ARG A 48 5.80 -0.42 -9.81
N ALA A 49 4.80 -0.15 -8.97
CA ALA A 49 3.43 0.04 -9.40
C ALA A 49 3.28 1.35 -10.19
N THR A 50 2.55 1.29 -11.29
CA THR A 50 2.16 2.45 -12.09
C THR A 50 0.66 2.42 -12.35
N GLY A 51 0.05 3.61 -12.47
CA GLY A 51 -1.39 3.75 -12.66
C GLY A 51 -2.22 3.69 -11.38
N GLN A 52 -3.55 3.75 -11.53
CA GLN A 52 -4.51 3.87 -10.43
C GLN A 52 -5.51 2.71 -10.36
N SER A 53 -5.28 1.66 -11.14
CA SER A 53 -6.26 0.56 -11.27
C SER A 53 -6.48 -0.26 -10.00
N MET A 54 -5.59 -0.10 -9.01
CA MET A 54 -5.64 -0.77 -7.71
C MET A 54 -5.76 0.23 -6.54
N ALA A 55 -6.17 1.48 -6.81
CA ALA A 55 -6.28 2.52 -5.77
C ALA A 55 -7.24 2.12 -4.63
N GLY A 56 -8.34 1.42 -4.92
CA GLY A 56 -9.26 0.92 -3.89
C GLY A 56 -8.68 -0.17 -2.98
N ALA A 57 -7.55 -0.78 -3.37
CA ALA A 57 -6.80 -1.72 -2.53
C ALA A 57 -5.68 -1.03 -1.73
N GLY A 58 -5.57 0.30 -1.81
CA GLY A 58 -4.51 1.08 -1.18
C GLY A 58 -3.18 1.05 -1.94
N LEU A 59 -3.15 0.52 -3.16
CA LEU A 59 -1.95 0.56 -4.02
C LEU A 59 -1.97 1.82 -4.87
N LEU A 60 -0.92 2.62 -4.72
CA LEU A 60 -0.76 3.90 -5.40
C LEU A 60 0.39 3.85 -6.41
N ALA A 61 0.37 4.80 -7.33
CA ALA A 61 1.44 4.94 -8.31
C ALA A 61 2.74 5.33 -7.58
N GLY A 62 3.81 4.57 -7.84
CA GLY A 62 5.11 4.78 -7.19
C GLY A 62 5.45 3.71 -6.15
N ASP A 63 4.47 2.94 -5.68
CA ASP A 63 4.66 1.90 -4.67
C ASP A 63 5.59 0.79 -5.16
N ILE A 64 6.38 0.23 -4.24
CA ILE A 64 7.23 -0.92 -4.53
C ILE A 64 6.49 -2.18 -4.08
N LEU A 65 6.12 -3.01 -5.03
CA LEU A 65 5.46 -4.29 -4.81
C LEU A 65 6.51 -5.39 -4.72
N VAL A 66 6.35 -6.27 -3.73
CA VAL A 66 7.11 -7.50 -3.57
C VAL A 66 6.28 -8.63 -4.13
N VAL A 67 6.77 -9.26 -5.19
CA VAL A 67 6.07 -10.31 -5.94
C VAL A 67 6.79 -11.63 -5.76
N ASP A 68 6.06 -12.67 -5.36
CA ASP A 68 6.55 -14.01 -5.17
C ASP A 68 5.96 -14.95 -6.25
N ARG A 69 6.84 -15.58 -7.03
CA ARG A 69 6.46 -16.54 -8.08
C ARG A 69 6.29 -17.97 -7.59
N SER A 70 6.75 -18.27 -6.37
CA SER A 70 6.65 -19.61 -5.78
C SER A 70 5.28 -19.89 -5.15
N ARG A 71 4.44 -18.86 -5.00
CA ARG A 71 3.12 -18.97 -4.36
C ARG A 71 2.03 -19.12 -5.39
N GLU A 72 1.11 -20.04 -5.12
CA GLU A 72 -0.10 -20.21 -5.92
C GLU A 72 -1.10 -19.07 -5.61
N PRO A 73 -1.67 -18.41 -6.65
CA PRO A 73 -2.67 -17.37 -6.46
C PRO A 73 -3.96 -17.96 -5.90
N HIS A 74 -4.57 -17.26 -4.95
CA HIS A 74 -5.86 -17.63 -4.36
C HIS A 74 -6.83 -16.46 -4.49
N THR A 75 -8.13 -16.77 -4.52
CA THR A 75 -9.18 -15.75 -4.60
C THR A 75 -9.01 -14.67 -3.53
N GLY A 76 -8.99 -13.42 -3.95
CA GLY A 76 -8.77 -12.23 -3.11
C GLY A 76 -7.32 -11.72 -3.14
N ASN A 77 -6.35 -12.53 -3.57
CA ASN A 77 -4.96 -12.10 -3.63
C ASN A 77 -4.73 -11.08 -4.73
N ILE A 78 -3.78 -10.18 -4.51
CA ILE A 78 -3.28 -9.29 -5.56
C ILE A 78 -2.21 -10.05 -6.33
N VAL A 79 -2.35 -10.10 -7.65
CA VAL A 79 -1.44 -10.82 -8.54
C VAL A 79 -0.91 -9.88 -9.61
N VAL A 80 0.29 -10.21 -10.08
CA VAL A 80 0.84 -9.63 -11.30
C VAL A 80 0.56 -10.62 -12.42
N ALA A 81 -0.20 -10.18 -13.42
CA ALA A 81 -0.48 -10.92 -14.64
C ALA A 81 0.28 -10.29 -15.81
N LEU A 82 0.77 -11.12 -16.71
CA LEU A 82 1.28 -10.72 -18.01
C LEU A 82 0.11 -10.83 -19.00
N VAL A 83 -0.31 -9.71 -19.57
CA VAL A 83 -1.41 -9.61 -20.54
C VAL A 83 -0.86 -8.93 -21.79
N ASP A 84 -0.90 -9.61 -22.94
CA ASP A 84 -0.38 -9.08 -24.21
C ASP A 84 1.10 -8.63 -24.13
N GLY A 85 1.89 -9.24 -23.24
CA GLY A 85 3.29 -8.88 -22.98
C GLY A 85 3.50 -7.72 -22.01
N GLU A 86 2.42 -7.14 -21.46
CA GLU A 86 2.46 -6.08 -20.45
C GLU A 86 2.15 -6.61 -19.05
N PHE A 87 2.86 -6.10 -18.04
CA PHE A 87 2.61 -6.45 -16.65
C PHE A 87 1.47 -5.61 -16.08
N LEU A 88 0.39 -6.28 -15.67
CA LEU A 88 -0.77 -5.68 -15.01
C LEU A 88 -0.92 -6.22 -13.60
N VAL A 89 -1.25 -5.33 -12.66
CA VAL A 89 -1.59 -5.69 -11.28
C VAL A 89 -3.10 -5.70 -11.14
N LYS A 90 -3.67 -6.84 -10.72
CA LYS A 90 -5.11 -7.02 -10.53
C LYS A 90 -5.39 -7.91 -9.33
N ARG A 91 -6.62 -7.89 -8.84
CA ARG A 91 -7.09 -8.85 -7.84
C ARG A 91 -7.50 -10.14 -8.54
N TYR A 92 -6.92 -11.25 -8.11
CA TYR A 92 -7.29 -12.58 -8.55
C TYR A 92 -8.59 -13.01 -7.89
N VAL A 93 -9.57 -13.45 -8.67
CA VAL A 93 -10.87 -13.90 -8.18
C VAL A 93 -11.30 -15.12 -8.98
N GLU A 94 -11.57 -16.23 -8.29
CA GLU A 94 -12.20 -17.39 -8.89
C GLU A 94 -13.69 -17.38 -8.53
N ARG A 95 -14.55 -17.40 -9.53
CA ARG A 95 -16.01 -17.50 -9.34
C ARG A 95 -16.60 -18.47 -10.34
N SER A 96 -17.38 -19.42 -9.83
CA SER A 96 -18.11 -20.40 -10.66
C SER A 96 -17.20 -21.16 -11.65
N GLY A 97 -15.98 -21.49 -11.23
CA GLY A 97 -14.99 -22.16 -12.07
C GLY A 97 -14.34 -21.27 -13.14
N GLN A 98 -14.56 -19.96 -13.11
CA GLN A 98 -13.92 -18.99 -13.97
C GLN A 98 -12.88 -18.17 -13.21
N THR A 99 -11.77 -17.88 -13.88
CA THR A 99 -10.70 -17.07 -13.32
C THR A 99 -10.81 -15.62 -13.83
N LEU A 100 -10.96 -14.70 -12.89
CA LEU A 100 -11.21 -13.28 -13.12
C LEU A 100 -10.07 -12.44 -12.54
N LEU A 101 -9.68 -11.41 -13.27
CA LEU A 101 -8.75 -10.37 -12.85
C LEU A 101 -9.54 -9.07 -12.68
N GLU A 102 -9.92 -8.80 -11.44
CA GLU A 102 -10.71 -7.63 -11.08
C GLU A 102 -9.82 -6.44 -10.73
N PRO A 103 -10.02 -5.26 -11.33
CA PRO A 103 -9.43 -4.04 -10.83
C PRO A 103 -10.12 -3.60 -9.53
N CYS A 104 -9.42 -2.84 -8.70
CA CYS A 104 -9.98 -2.20 -7.51
C CYS A 104 -10.33 -0.73 -7.78
N HIS A 105 -10.75 -0.41 -8.99
CA HIS A 105 -11.09 0.95 -9.41
C HIS A 105 -12.23 0.92 -10.44
N PRO A 106 -13.27 1.75 -10.29
CA PRO A 106 -14.50 1.66 -11.09
C PRO A 106 -14.30 1.98 -12.58
N ALA A 107 -13.26 2.75 -12.93
CA ALA A 107 -12.97 3.11 -14.31
C ALA A 107 -12.31 1.99 -15.14
N TYR A 108 -11.98 0.84 -14.55
CA TYR A 108 -11.31 -0.26 -15.27
C TYR A 108 -12.22 -1.48 -15.35
N PRO A 109 -12.27 -2.17 -16.51
CA PRO A 109 -13.06 -3.39 -16.67
C PRO A 109 -12.39 -4.61 -16.03
N THR A 110 -13.19 -5.57 -15.58
CA THR A 110 -12.73 -6.91 -15.17
C THR A 110 -12.30 -7.71 -16.40
N LEU A 111 -11.13 -8.37 -16.30
CA LEU A 111 -10.60 -9.26 -17.33
C LEU A 111 -10.88 -10.71 -16.97
N ARG A 112 -11.23 -11.55 -17.96
CA ARG A 112 -11.45 -13.00 -17.79
C ARG A 112 -10.30 -13.76 -18.43
N ILE A 113 -9.74 -14.75 -17.73
CA ILE A 113 -8.60 -15.55 -18.22
C ILE A 113 -9.06 -16.71 -19.11
N ASP A 114 -10.21 -17.34 -18.82
CA ASP A 114 -10.60 -18.64 -19.41
C ASP A 114 -10.68 -18.70 -20.95
N ASN A 115 -10.71 -17.56 -21.65
CA ASN A 115 -10.79 -17.49 -23.11
C ASN A 115 -9.59 -16.77 -23.75
N ARG A 116 -8.49 -16.55 -23.01
CA ARG A 116 -7.34 -15.75 -23.46
C ARG A 116 -6.03 -16.51 -23.27
N GLU A 117 -5.37 -16.81 -24.38
CA GLU A 117 -4.03 -17.43 -24.37
C GLU A 117 -2.92 -16.39 -24.10
N ASP A 118 -3.23 -15.11 -24.27
CA ASP A 118 -2.37 -13.94 -24.04
C ASP A 118 -2.19 -13.56 -22.56
N VAL A 119 -2.92 -14.22 -21.65
CA VAL A 119 -2.95 -13.89 -20.22
C VAL A 119 -2.29 -15.00 -19.40
N SER A 120 -1.22 -14.66 -18.68
CA SER A 120 -0.57 -15.58 -17.75
C SER A 120 -0.34 -14.91 -16.39
N ILE A 121 -0.47 -15.67 -15.30
CA ILE A 121 -0.18 -15.17 -13.96
C ILE A 121 1.30 -15.29 -13.71
N TRP A 122 1.96 -14.17 -13.44
CA TRP A 122 3.40 -14.13 -13.25
C TRP A 122 3.79 -14.43 -11.79
N GLY A 123 3.04 -13.90 -10.83
CA GLY A 123 3.26 -14.13 -9.41
C GLY A 123 2.26 -13.40 -8.50
N VAL A 124 2.35 -13.70 -7.20
CA VAL A 124 1.48 -13.15 -6.16
C VAL A 124 2.19 -12.01 -5.43
N VAL A 125 1.51 -10.89 -5.22
CA VAL A 125 2.03 -9.77 -4.43
C VAL A 125 1.88 -10.09 -2.94
N THR A 126 2.99 -10.10 -2.20
CA THR A 126 3.01 -10.40 -0.76
C THR A 126 3.06 -9.14 0.10
N PHE A 127 3.83 -8.15 -0.33
CA PHE A 127 4.00 -6.88 0.37
C PHE A 127 3.95 -5.70 -0.61
N ALA A 128 3.48 -4.56 -0.12
CA ALA A 128 3.56 -3.29 -0.81
C ALA A 128 4.23 -2.27 0.13
N LEU A 129 5.26 -1.61 -0.37
CA LEU A 129 5.97 -0.55 0.32
C LEU A 129 5.49 0.77 -0.27
N HIS A 130 4.77 1.53 0.56
CA HIS A 130 4.30 2.87 0.22
C HIS A 130 5.20 3.91 0.88
N GLU A 131 5.74 4.84 0.10
CA GLU A 131 6.59 5.92 0.59
C GLU A 131 5.75 7.16 0.90
N TYR A 132 5.75 7.58 2.16
CA TYR A 132 5.13 8.83 2.60
C TYR A 132 6.11 10.02 2.63
N ALA A 133 7.39 9.79 2.33
CA ALA A 133 8.41 10.84 2.32
C ALA A 133 8.24 11.70 1.05
N GLY A 134 7.30 12.64 1.12
CA GLY A 134 6.86 13.41 -0.05
C GLY A 134 5.49 14.06 0.13
N TYR A 135 4.73 13.69 1.17
CA TYR A 135 3.71 14.57 1.73
C TYR A 135 4.44 15.76 2.38
N LEU A 136 4.98 16.65 1.55
CA LEU A 136 4.98 18.06 1.88
C LEU A 136 3.52 18.34 2.20
N CYS A 137 3.18 18.35 3.49
CA CYS A 137 2.06 19.13 4.00
C CYS A 137 2.15 20.43 3.20
N PRO A 138 1.20 20.70 2.29
CA PRO A 138 1.30 21.90 1.48
C PRO A 138 1.40 23.00 2.50
N ARG A 139 2.55 23.69 2.52
CA ARG A 139 2.85 24.80 3.42
C ARG A 139 1.96 25.98 3.02
N ARG A 140 0.66 25.81 3.24
CA ARG A 140 -0.44 26.78 3.11
C ARG A 140 -1.60 26.42 4.04
N LEU A 141 -1.27 25.86 5.21
CA LEU A 141 -2.07 25.94 6.43
C LEU A 141 -1.24 26.48 7.61
N GLN A 142 -0.24 27.34 7.32
CA GLN A 142 0.15 28.41 8.24
C GLN A 142 -0.96 29.47 8.23
N GLN A 143 -2.12 29.19 8.84
CA GLN A 143 -2.93 30.26 9.46
C GLN A 143 -4.07 29.83 10.39
N PHE A 144 -4.35 28.53 10.63
CA PHE A 144 -5.49 28.17 11.49
C PHE A 144 -5.18 27.43 12.79
N PHE A 145 -3.90 27.25 13.15
CA PHE A 145 -3.51 26.89 14.52
C PHE A 145 -2.75 28.01 15.24
N CYS A 146 -3.14 29.27 14.97
CA CYS A 146 -2.82 30.42 15.82
C CYS A 146 -4.00 30.81 16.75
N PHE A 147 -5.06 30.01 16.82
CA PHE A 147 -6.29 30.34 17.56
C PHE A 147 -6.53 29.50 18.83
N LEU A 148 -5.45 29.16 19.56
CA LEU A 148 -5.57 28.68 20.95
C LEU A 148 -4.96 29.66 21.96
N ARG A 149 -4.92 30.96 21.64
CA ARG A 149 -4.62 31.99 22.64
C ARG A 149 -5.27 33.35 22.32
N ALA A 150 -6.58 33.46 22.51
CA ALA A 150 -7.23 34.73 22.85
C ALA A 150 -8.60 34.47 23.51
N PRO A 151 -9.01 35.31 24.49
CA PRO A 151 -10.12 35.04 25.39
C PRO A 151 -11.49 35.37 24.80
N LEU A 152 -12.51 34.82 25.47
CA LEU A 152 -13.93 35.13 25.33
C LEU A 152 -14.22 36.64 25.15
N SER A 153 -14.84 37.01 24.04
CA SER A 153 -15.89 38.03 24.06
C SER A 153 -16.84 37.85 22.87
N ALA A 154 -18.14 37.81 23.21
CA ALA A 154 -19.29 37.60 22.36
C ALA A 154 -19.44 38.62 21.22
N GLY A 155 -20.04 38.20 20.10
CA GLY A 155 -20.43 39.09 19.01
C GLY A 155 -20.99 38.36 17.78
N THR A 156 -22.28 38.03 17.85
CA THR A 156 -23.31 37.87 16.81
C THR A 156 -22.95 37.81 15.32
N ALA A 157 -23.65 36.88 14.63
CA ALA A 157 -23.98 36.78 13.19
C ALA A 157 -22.92 36.10 12.30
N ARG A 158 -23.23 35.29 11.29
CA ARG A 158 -24.43 34.62 10.73
C ARG A 158 -23.83 33.61 9.70
N GLU A 159 -24.57 32.54 9.37
CA GLU A 159 -24.65 31.82 8.06
C GLU A 159 -23.38 31.72 7.18
N ALA A 160 -23.02 30.63 6.51
CA ALA A 160 -23.52 29.30 6.24
C ALA A 160 -22.44 28.68 5.31
N CYS A 161 -22.29 27.36 5.30
CA CYS A 161 -22.33 26.49 4.10
C CYS A 161 -21.47 25.23 4.27
N CYS A 162 -22.15 24.09 4.04
CA CYS A 162 -21.63 22.81 3.58
C CYS A 162 -20.89 21.89 4.56
N SER A 163 -21.68 21.12 5.31
CA SER A 163 -21.57 19.65 5.36
C SER A 163 -22.28 19.03 4.13
N PRO A 164 -22.24 17.71 3.84
CA PRO A 164 -21.22 16.65 3.99
C PRO A 164 -21.00 15.89 2.64
N PHE A 165 -20.15 14.86 2.61
CA PHE A 165 -20.11 13.76 1.61
C PHE A 165 -19.53 12.55 2.39
N GLN A 166 -20.07 11.33 2.54
CA GLN A 166 -21.05 10.51 1.78
C GLN A 166 -21.03 10.69 0.28
#